data_AF-A0A2I0R435-F1
#
_entry.id   AF-A0A2I0R435-F1
#
_cell.length_a   1.000
_cell.length_b   1.000
_cell.length_c   1.000
_cell.angle_alpha   90.00
_cell.angle_beta   90.00
_cell.angle_gamma   90.00
#
_symmetry.space_group_name_H-M   'P 1'
#
loop_
_entity.id
_entity.type
_entity.pdbx_description
1 polymer ?
#
loop_
_entity_poly.entity_id
_entity_poly.type
_entity_poly.pdbx_seq_one_letter_code
_entity_poly.pdbx_strand_id
1 'polypeptide(L)'
;MKKTILILSAVGLSLLGKELNAQQIPTQDLVVEYKFDTGNFIETSGSSYNAGGITPSHTASFVPGIEQGTSAISPDGASLSNVGNITFSGNVKEYVVSFWFKANQGTGDFQLLELKDPGSSNGLTIDVLNFSNNTSALTVNQVSQGTSPTGTYNSFASYLDNEWHHLAVKLVYWTTGGKYYLRAYLDDIEIIDNQNVVSLSNVWVFGGLDIYLPSQTTGNGTSQDLKIDNFRFYEFPIDQADITALYNEKNTSSCANIVNIPDANFKTALLEHGTTITGAGISPIDTDGDGEICETEAQAYTGNIQIPSQGISDLTGIEAFTALTVLNCSSNQLTNLDVSANTALLTLNCTFNQLTSLNVANGNNNNMTMMTAFNNPNLTCIQHDTGYTPTPWVQGEGWLKDATASWSENCGTAGIEDFDSALNISIYPNPTNGDFTINLGETIQSLTIYITDITGKEVYSNGYKSTQKVNLNLNDAPGVYFVTIEADGVQSKYKLIKK
;
A
#
# COMPACT_ATOMS: atom_id res chain seq x y z
N MET A 1 -6.15 14.81 49.20
CA MET A 1 -7.38 14.74 48.38
C MET A 1 -7.11 13.81 47.22
N LYS A 2 -7.72 12.63 47.24
CA LYS A 2 -7.61 11.63 46.16
C LYS A 2 -8.45 12.13 44.98
N LYS A 3 -7.86 12.26 43.79
CA LYS A 3 -8.63 12.41 42.55
C LYS A 3 -8.63 11.07 41.82
N THR A 4 -9.85 10.62 41.62
CA THR A 4 -10.36 9.35 41.10
C THR A 4 -9.82 9.01 39.72
N ILE A 5 -9.24 7.82 39.59
CA ILE A 5 -9.07 7.11 38.31
C ILE A 5 -10.46 6.61 37.92
N LEU A 6 -11.02 7.17 36.83
CA LEU A 6 -12.25 6.69 36.23
C LEU A 6 -11.87 5.80 35.05
N ILE A 7 -12.03 4.50 35.27
CA ILE A 7 -12.02 3.45 34.27
C ILE A 7 -13.24 3.71 33.37
N LEU A 8 -13.03 4.07 32.10
CA LEU A 8 -14.09 4.02 31.10
C LEU A 8 -14.04 2.63 30.45
N SER A 9 -15.05 1.83 30.78
CA SER A 9 -15.37 0.54 30.19
C SER A 9 -15.60 0.64 28.69
N ALA A 10 -15.02 -0.31 27.96
CA ALA A 10 -15.31 -0.57 26.56
C ALA A 10 -16.83 -0.69 26.31
N VAL A 11 -17.37 0.27 25.56
CA VAL A 11 -18.65 0.14 24.87
C VAL A 11 -18.30 0.22 23.39
N GLY A 12 -18.64 -0.85 22.68
CA GLY A 12 -18.37 -1.00 21.25
C GLY A 12 -18.82 0.22 20.47
N LEU A 13 -17.85 0.95 19.93
CA LEU A 13 -18.07 1.81 18.79
C LEU A 13 -17.68 0.95 17.58
N SER A 14 -18.68 0.58 16.79
CA SER A 14 -18.48 0.09 15.44
C SER A 14 -17.65 1.13 14.70
N LEU A 15 -16.36 0.83 14.48
CA LEU A 15 -15.64 1.42 13.36
C LEU A 15 -16.37 0.91 12.11
N LEU A 16 -17.35 1.68 11.62
CA LEU A 16 -17.58 1.71 10.20
C LEU A 16 -16.24 2.10 9.59
N GLY A 17 -15.66 1.17 8.83
CA GLY A 17 -14.47 1.38 8.02
C GLY A 17 -14.65 2.66 7.23
N LYS A 18 -14.05 3.73 7.74
CA LYS A 18 -13.64 4.84 6.91
C LYS A 18 -12.40 4.29 6.22
N GLU A 19 -12.53 3.96 4.94
CA GLU A 19 -11.38 3.80 4.06
C GLU A 19 -10.39 4.92 4.44
N LEU A 20 -9.24 4.54 4.98
CA LEU A 20 -8.11 5.45 5.08
C LEU A 20 -7.75 5.71 3.62
N ASN A 21 -8.29 6.80 3.08
CA ASN A 21 -7.81 7.37 1.84
C ASN A 21 -6.33 7.64 2.11
N ALA A 22 -5.44 6.80 1.56
CA ALA A 22 -4.00 6.89 1.77
C ALA A 22 -3.57 8.27 1.27
N GLN A 23 -3.40 9.21 2.21
CA GLN A 23 -2.95 10.54 1.87
C GLN A 23 -1.52 10.39 1.40
N GLN A 24 -1.27 10.75 0.14
CA GLN A 24 0.05 10.62 -0.48
C GLN A 24 1.08 11.42 0.31
N ILE A 25 2.29 10.87 0.43
CA ILE A 25 3.42 11.54 1.05
C ILE A 25 3.64 12.90 0.36
N PRO A 26 3.80 13.99 1.12
CA PRO A 26 4.03 15.32 0.54
C PRO A 26 5.27 15.29 -0.36
N THR A 27 5.10 15.64 -1.63
CA THR A 27 6.21 15.76 -2.60
C THR A 27 6.50 17.20 -2.97
N GLN A 28 5.59 18.11 -2.66
CA GLN A 28 5.77 19.54 -2.90
C GLN A 28 6.92 20.07 -2.04
N ASP A 29 7.88 20.74 -2.69
CA ASP A 29 9.00 21.44 -2.04
C ASP A 29 9.82 20.51 -1.10
N LEU A 30 9.78 19.19 -1.38
CA LEU A 30 10.72 18.20 -0.88
C LEU A 30 12.10 18.53 -1.48
N VAL A 31 13.06 18.79 -0.60
CA VAL A 31 14.40 19.23 -0.99
C VAL A 31 15.37 18.06 -1.05
N VAL A 32 15.23 17.13 -0.11
CA VAL A 32 16.03 15.91 -0.05
C VAL A 32 15.20 14.77 0.52
N GLU A 33 15.37 13.58 -0.04
CA GLU A 33 14.91 12.33 0.54
C GLU A 33 16.05 11.33 0.48
N TYR A 34 16.38 10.72 1.61
CA TYR A 34 17.30 9.59 1.67
C TYR A 34 16.53 8.31 2.01
N LYS A 35 16.42 7.43 1.02
CA LYS A 35 15.96 6.05 1.17
C LYS A 35 17.18 5.13 1.19
N PHE A 36 17.25 4.22 2.16
CA PHE A 36 18.43 3.36 2.37
C PHE A 36 18.28 1.97 1.73
N ASP A 37 17.21 1.75 0.95
CA ASP A 37 16.72 0.47 0.41
C ASP A 37 17.71 -0.35 -0.41
N THR A 38 18.69 0.29 -1.02
CA THR A 38 19.62 -0.37 -1.96
C THR A 38 20.94 -0.78 -1.32
N GLY A 39 21.06 -0.65 0.01
CA GLY A 39 22.36 -0.78 0.66
C GLY A 39 23.34 0.33 0.30
N ASN A 40 22.83 1.47 -0.18
CA ASN A 40 23.56 2.70 -0.46
C ASN A 40 22.75 3.91 0.01
N PHE A 41 23.43 5.05 0.19
CA PHE A 41 22.78 6.33 0.41
C PHE A 41 22.33 6.88 -0.93
N ILE A 42 21.05 6.70 -1.25
CA ILE A 42 20.46 7.24 -2.47
C ILE A 42 19.58 8.44 -2.09
N GLU A 43 19.84 9.56 -2.76
CA GLU A 43 18.98 10.74 -2.76
C GLU A 43 17.85 10.51 -3.78
N THR A 44 16.59 10.48 -3.35
CA THR A 44 15.45 10.04 -4.17
C THR A 44 14.44 11.15 -4.48
N SER A 45 14.63 12.37 -3.98
CA SER A 45 13.71 13.50 -4.27
C SER A 45 13.77 14.00 -5.71
N GLY A 46 14.77 13.56 -6.49
CA GLY A 46 15.00 14.02 -7.86
C GLY A 46 15.70 15.38 -7.95
N SER A 47 16.20 15.88 -6.81
CA SER A 47 16.96 17.11 -6.72
C SER A 47 18.38 16.96 -7.30
N SER A 48 19.01 18.05 -7.72
CA SER A 48 20.42 18.03 -8.16
C SER A 48 21.42 18.03 -6.99
N TYR A 49 20.95 17.80 -5.76
CA TYR A 49 21.82 17.76 -4.58
C TYR A 49 22.60 16.45 -4.61
N ASN A 50 23.91 16.56 -4.82
CA ASN A 50 24.78 15.43 -4.59
C ASN A 50 24.78 15.16 -3.08
N ALA A 51 24.30 13.99 -2.67
CA ALA A 51 24.77 13.37 -1.44
C ALA A 51 26.30 13.53 -1.47
N GLY A 52 26.83 14.33 -0.56
CA GLY A 52 28.27 14.41 -0.37
C GLY A 52 28.63 13.02 0.08
N GLY A 53 29.09 12.18 -0.86
CA GLY A 53 29.24 10.75 -0.62
C GLY A 53 29.94 10.55 0.70
N ILE A 54 29.42 9.64 1.53
CA ILE A 54 29.95 9.34 2.86
C ILE A 54 31.47 9.37 2.76
N THR A 55 32.11 10.29 3.48
CA THR A 55 33.56 10.32 3.45
C THR A 55 34.09 8.99 4.00
N PRO A 56 35.13 8.37 3.39
CA PRO A 56 35.45 6.94 3.54
C PRO A 56 35.87 6.46 4.93
N SER A 57 35.75 7.27 5.99
CA SER A 57 36.30 6.96 7.30
C SER A 57 35.38 6.13 8.20
N HIS A 58 34.17 5.71 7.77
CA HIS A 58 33.18 5.06 8.67
C HIS A 58 32.33 3.99 7.97
N THR A 59 31.85 2.99 8.74
CA THR A 59 31.08 1.83 8.26
C THR A 59 29.66 1.81 8.79
N ALA A 60 28.71 2.44 8.08
CA ALA A 60 27.29 2.20 8.33
C ALA A 60 26.91 0.75 7.96
N SER A 61 26.03 0.12 8.75
CA SER A 61 25.41 -1.16 8.37
C SER A 61 23.99 -0.94 7.89
N PHE A 62 23.56 -1.72 6.91
CA PHE A 62 22.18 -1.74 6.46
C PHE A 62 21.43 -2.85 7.18
N VAL A 63 20.25 -2.50 7.68
CA VAL A 63 19.36 -3.37 8.47
C VAL A 63 17.96 -3.32 7.85
N PRO A 64 17.04 -4.25 8.17
CA PRO A 64 15.67 -4.16 7.68
C PRO A 64 15.03 -2.80 7.99
N GLY A 65 14.38 -2.21 6.98
CA GLY A 65 13.76 -0.89 7.04
C GLY A 65 12.43 -0.85 7.78
N ILE A 66 11.72 0.28 7.65
CA ILE A 66 10.36 0.44 8.18
C ILE A 66 9.33 -0.37 7.40
N GLU A 67 9.59 -0.58 6.11
CA GLU A 67 8.76 -1.34 5.17
C GLU A 67 9.41 -2.72 4.94
N GLN A 68 8.60 -3.74 4.71
CA GLN A 68 9.16 -5.08 4.50
C GLN A 68 9.91 -5.14 3.16
N GLY A 69 11.14 -5.67 3.18
CA GLY A 69 11.99 -5.73 1.99
C GLY A 69 12.79 -4.45 1.71
N THR A 70 12.57 -3.38 2.47
CA THR A 70 13.40 -2.17 2.43
C THR A 70 14.55 -2.26 3.43
N SER A 71 15.46 -1.29 3.36
CA SER A 71 16.62 -1.22 4.24
C SER A 71 16.68 0.13 4.91
N ALA A 72 17.04 0.13 6.19
CA ALA A 72 17.38 1.28 7.00
C ALA A 72 18.88 1.32 7.28
N ILE A 73 19.35 2.44 7.80
CA ILE A 73 20.73 2.58 8.28
C ILE A 73 20.83 2.35 9.79
N SER A 74 21.84 1.59 10.21
CA SER A 74 22.30 1.51 11.59
C SER A 74 23.75 2.00 11.70
N PRO A 75 23.98 3.18 12.29
CA PRO A 75 25.32 3.71 12.54
C PRO A 75 26.10 2.84 13.54
N ASP A 76 27.35 2.50 13.24
CA ASP A 76 28.20 1.60 14.05
C ASP A 76 28.84 2.27 15.29
N GLY A 77 28.33 3.43 15.70
CA GLY A 77 28.83 4.22 16.82
C GLY A 77 30.15 4.97 16.56
N ALA A 78 30.65 4.96 15.32
CA ALA A 78 31.63 5.93 14.84
C ALA A 78 30.92 7.06 14.08
N SER A 79 31.36 8.30 14.28
CA SER A 79 30.68 9.51 13.79
C SER A 79 30.48 9.52 12.28
N LEU A 80 29.25 9.26 11.82
CA LEU A 80 28.87 9.51 10.43
C LEU A 80 28.84 11.02 10.19
N SER A 81 29.95 11.52 9.63
CA SER A 81 30.19 12.94 9.41
C SER A 81 29.76 13.31 8.00
N ASN A 82 28.75 14.17 7.88
CA ASN A 82 28.29 14.82 6.64
C ASN A 82 27.77 13.84 5.57
N VAL A 83 26.44 13.65 5.54
CA VAL A 83 25.74 12.87 4.49
C VAL A 83 25.43 13.72 3.24
N GLY A 84 25.68 15.02 3.31
CA GLY A 84 25.47 15.96 2.20
C GLY A 84 25.34 17.39 2.71
N ASN A 85 25.65 18.34 1.81
CA ASN A 85 25.45 19.77 2.03
C ASN A 85 24.22 20.22 1.24
N ILE A 86 23.18 20.71 1.91
CA ILE A 86 22.00 21.30 1.24
C ILE A 86 22.14 22.83 1.22
N THR A 87 21.85 23.44 0.07
CA THR A 87 21.80 24.91 -0.06
C THR A 87 20.34 25.35 -0.12
N PHE A 88 19.87 26.17 0.83
CA PHE A 88 18.45 26.56 0.82
C PHE A 88 18.12 27.71 -0.16
N SER A 89 16.83 27.91 -0.46
CA SER A 89 16.37 28.81 -1.55
C SER A 89 16.23 30.31 -1.21
N GLY A 90 16.31 30.72 0.05
CA GLY A 90 16.37 32.16 0.46
C GLY A 90 15.12 32.71 1.06
N ASN A 91 13.99 32.17 0.63
CA ASN A 91 12.72 32.86 0.79
C ASN A 91 11.72 32.04 1.63
N VAL A 92 12.18 30.93 2.20
CA VAL A 92 11.36 29.98 2.93
C VAL A 92 11.30 30.36 4.41
N LYS A 93 10.08 30.33 4.94
CA LYS A 93 9.75 30.72 6.31
C LYS A 93 9.56 29.53 7.24
N GLU A 94 9.42 28.33 6.68
CA GLU A 94 9.18 27.11 7.44
C GLU A 94 10.04 25.98 6.90
N TYR A 95 10.72 25.29 7.80
CA TYR A 95 11.56 24.14 7.46
C TYR A 95 11.07 22.94 8.23
N VAL A 96 11.07 21.78 7.58
CA VAL A 96 10.65 20.54 8.22
C VAL A 96 11.67 19.45 7.96
N VAL A 97 12.01 18.73 9.03
CA VAL A 97 12.83 17.52 8.98
C VAL A 97 11.95 16.39 9.45
N SER A 98 11.91 15.29 8.70
CA SER A 98 11.10 14.11 9.03
C SER A 98 11.88 12.84 8.77
N PHE A 99 11.76 11.84 9.63
CA PHE A 99 12.43 10.56 9.49
C PHE A 99 11.81 9.54 10.46
N TRP A 100 12.10 8.27 10.23
CA TRP A 100 11.82 7.20 11.16
C TRP A 100 13.05 6.83 11.97
N PHE A 101 12.84 6.44 13.22
CA PHE A 101 13.89 5.92 14.08
C PHE A 101 13.44 4.72 14.88
N LYS A 102 14.40 3.88 15.24
CA LYS A 102 14.22 2.73 16.13
C LYS A 102 15.38 2.69 17.11
N ALA A 103 15.10 2.75 18.41
CA ALA A 103 16.11 2.90 19.45
C ALA A 103 15.70 2.22 20.76
N ASN A 104 16.68 1.99 21.65
CA ASN A 104 16.49 1.39 22.96
C ASN A 104 16.75 2.39 24.09
N GLN A 105 16.16 2.11 25.25
CA GLN A 105 16.63 2.71 26.50
C GLN A 105 18.13 2.41 26.69
N GLY A 106 18.94 3.45 26.93
CA GLY A 106 20.38 3.31 27.12
C GLY A 106 21.24 3.38 25.86
N THR A 107 20.68 3.71 24.69
CA THR A 107 21.42 3.91 23.42
C THR A 107 22.54 4.99 23.48
N GLY A 108 22.63 5.76 24.56
CA GLY A 108 23.66 6.80 24.75
C GLY A 108 23.36 8.07 23.96
N ASP A 109 24.16 9.12 24.18
CA ASP A 109 23.93 10.41 23.51
C ASP A 109 24.29 10.33 22.01
N PHE A 110 23.41 10.81 21.15
CA PHE A 110 23.65 11.04 19.71
C PHE A 110 23.36 12.51 19.32
N GLN A 111 23.54 12.89 18.07
CA GLN A 111 23.05 14.17 17.54
C GLN A 111 22.42 13.82 16.21
N LEU A 112 21.19 14.28 15.99
CA LEU A 112 20.45 13.92 14.78
C LEU A 112 20.63 14.93 13.66
N LEU A 113 20.68 16.23 13.97
CA LEU A 113 20.75 17.25 12.94
C LEU A 113 21.43 18.51 13.45
N GLU A 114 22.36 19.02 12.64
CA GLU A 114 23.00 20.31 12.88
C GLU A 114 22.83 21.21 11.65
N LEU A 115 22.06 22.29 11.82
CA LEU A 115 21.93 23.35 10.82
C LEU A 115 22.99 24.40 11.14
N LYS A 116 24.11 24.42 10.42
CA LYS A 116 25.16 25.43 10.60
C LYS A 116 25.16 26.43 9.45
N ASP A 117 25.56 27.66 9.74
CA ASP A 117 25.97 28.59 8.69
C ASP A 117 27.38 28.18 8.17
N PRO A 118 27.61 28.05 6.85
CA PRO A 118 28.87 27.55 6.32
C PRO A 118 30.03 28.46 6.69
N GLY A 119 31.06 27.86 7.28
CA GLY A 119 32.25 28.61 7.70
C GLY A 119 32.03 29.48 8.94
N SER A 120 30.91 29.31 9.66
CA SER A 120 30.56 30.03 10.87
C SER A 120 30.36 29.07 12.04
N SER A 121 30.58 29.55 13.26
CA SER A 121 30.20 28.82 14.49
C SER A 121 28.74 29.08 14.89
N ASN A 122 28.00 29.88 14.11
CA ASN A 122 26.60 30.19 14.38
C ASN A 122 25.70 29.21 13.63
N GLY A 123 24.68 28.72 14.31
CA GLY A 123 23.75 27.75 13.75
C GLY A 123 22.64 27.39 14.71
N LEU A 124 21.87 26.41 14.31
CA LEU A 124 20.84 25.74 15.07
C LEU A 124 21.17 24.24 15.10
N THR A 125 21.43 23.66 16.26
CA THR A 125 21.44 22.21 16.37
C THR A 125 20.07 21.73 16.80
N ILE A 126 19.47 20.86 15.98
CA ILE A 126 18.35 20.04 16.44
C ILE A 126 18.98 18.78 17.00
N ASP A 127 19.46 18.93 18.23
CA ASP A 127 19.86 17.81 19.05
C ASP A 127 18.59 17.11 19.55
N VAL A 128 17.97 16.31 18.69
CA VAL A 128 17.35 15.10 19.24
C VAL A 128 18.52 14.44 19.95
N LEU A 129 18.60 14.58 21.29
CA LEU A 129 19.38 13.79 22.25
C LEU A 129 19.80 14.48 23.55
N ASN A 130 19.36 13.85 24.64
CA ASN A 130 20.15 13.62 25.84
C ASN A 130 19.63 12.33 26.50
N PHE A 131 20.33 11.21 26.31
CA PHE A 131 20.07 9.91 26.95
C PHE A 131 21.07 9.62 28.07
N SER A 132 21.85 10.59 28.51
CA SER A 132 22.64 10.47 29.73
C SER A 132 21.75 10.69 30.96
N ASN A 133 21.68 9.67 31.82
CA ASN A 133 21.21 9.74 33.23
C ASN A 133 19.69 9.58 33.53
N ASN A 134 18.96 8.71 32.82
CA ASN A 134 17.54 8.38 33.10
C ASN A 134 16.52 9.51 32.83
N THR A 135 16.87 10.53 32.05
CA THR A 135 15.93 11.56 31.59
C THR A 135 15.95 11.62 30.06
N SER A 136 15.20 10.73 29.40
CA SER A 136 15.09 10.75 27.93
C SER A 136 14.38 12.01 27.45
N ALA A 137 15.10 12.89 26.74
CA ALA A 137 14.55 14.14 26.26
C ALA A 137 14.89 14.45 24.80
N LEU A 138 13.94 15.07 24.11
CA LEU A 138 14.16 15.80 22.86
C LEU A 138 14.62 17.22 23.23
N THR A 139 15.76 17.66 22.70
CA THR A 139 16.29 19.01 22.93
C THR A 139 16.42 19.77 21.61
N VAL A 140 16.42 21.10 21.67
CA VAL A 140 16.83 21.94 20.54
C VAL A 140 17.71 23.04 21.10
N ASN A 141 18.92 23.13 20.58
CA ASN A 141 19.96 24.00 21.09
C ASN A 141 20.33 25.02 20.01
N GLN A 142 20.33 26.30 20.37
CA GLN A 142 20.96 27.30 19.52
C GLN A 142 22.48 27.19 19.70
N VAL A 143 23.20 27.06 18.59
CA VAL A 143 24.66 27.19 18.57
C VAL A 143 24.96 28.64 18.26
N SER A 144 25.08 29.48 19.30
CA SER A 144 25.61 30.83 19.18
C SER A 144 26.76 31.02 20.17
N GLN A 145 27.71 31.90 19.86
CA GLN A 145 28.79 32.24 20.80
C GLN A 145 28.22 32.92 22.06
N GLY A 146 27.89 32.12 23.07
CA GLY A 146 27.79 32.57 24.46
C GLY A 146 26.47 32.35 25.20
N THR A 147 25.36 32.02 24.53
CA THR A 147 24.11 31.66 25.23
C THR A 147 23.25 30.71 24.38
N SER A 148 23.07 29.48 24.85
CA SER A 148 22.06 28.55 24.31
C SER A 148 20.75 28.76 25.06
N PRO A 149 19.66 29.19 24.41
CA PRO A 149 18.33 28.85 24.90
C PRO A 149 18.18 27.33 24.78
N THR A 150 18.14 26.64 25.91
CA THR A 150 17.89 25.19 25.98
C THR A 150 16.39 24.98 26.22
N GLY A 151 15.71 24.36 25.25
CA GLY A 151 14.41 23.73 25.47
C GLY A 151 14.63 22.24 25.74
N THR A 152 14.16 21.72 26.88
CA THR A 152 14.26 20.29 27.24
C THR A 152 12.88 19.70 27.45
N TYR A 153 12.56 18.60 26.76
CA TYR A 153 11.27 17.93 26.82
C TYR A 153 11.40 16.46 27.24
N ASN A 154 10.94 16.13 28.44
CA ASN A 154 11.25 14.87 29.13
C ASN A 154 10.26 13.69 28.84
N SER A 155 9.43 13.76 27.80
CA SER A 155 8.39 12.74 27.50
C SER A 155 8.76 11.73 26.42
N PHE A 156 10.04 11.63 26.05
CA PHE A 156 10.48 10.82 24.91
C PHE A 156 10.73 9.33 25.27
N ALA A 157 10.80 9.01 26.57
CA ALA A 157 11.27 7.71 27.05
C ALA A 157 10.41 6.51 26.58
N SER A 158 9.11 6.71 26.38
CA SER A 158 8.19 5.65 25.95
C SER A 158 8.41 5.20 24.50
N TYR A 159 9.15 5.96 23.70
CA TYR A 159 9.44 5.72 22.29
C TYR A 159 10.84 5.11 22.08
N LEU A 160 11.44 4.58 23.15
CA LEU A 160 12.75 3.93 23.16
C LEU A 160 12.60 2.44 23.52
N ASP A 161 11.66 1.79 22.84
CA ASP A 161 11.16 0.45 23.13
C ASP A 161 11.58 -0.60 22.08
N ASN A 162 12.52 -0.23 21.19
CA ASN A 162 12.90 -1.02 20.03
C ASN A 162 11.76 -1.21 19.01
N GLU A 163 10.87 -0.24 18.84
CA GLU A 163 9.95 -0.16 17.71
C GLU A 163 10.26 1.05 16.81
N TRP A 164 9.72 1.01 15.59
CA TRP A 164 9.84 2.13 14.65
C TRP A 164 8.87 3.25 15.04
N HIS A 165 9.41 4.44 15.23
CA HIS A 165 8.66 5.66 15.53
C HIS A 165 8.98 6.75 14.52
N HIS A 166 8.00 7.59 14.24
CA HIS A 166 8.14 8.71 13.32
C HIS A 166 8.41 9.99 14.11
N LEU A 167 9.42 10.75 13.70
CA LEU A 167 9.65 12.10 14.20
C LEU A 167 9.55 13.09 13.05
N ALA A 168 8.76 14.14 13.25
CA ALA A 168 8.79 15.33 12.41
C ALA A 168 9.06 16.57 13.26
N VAL A 169 10.02 17.38 12.84
CA VAL A 169 10.42 18.61 13.52
C VAL A 169 10.26 19.78 12.56
N LYS A 170 9.48 20.76 12.99
CA LYS A 170 9.11 21.94 12.23
C LYS A 170 9.68 23.20 12.87
N LEU A 171 10.39 23.98 12.07
CA LEU A 171 10.86 25.32 12.42
C LEU A 171 9.96 26.35 11.76
N VAL A 172 9.31 27.19 12.56
CA VAL A 172 8.33 28.17 12.06
C VAL A 172 8.81 29.59 12.31
N TYR A 173 8.85 30.40 11.27
CA TYR A 173 9.23 31.81 11.36
C TYR A 173 8.12 32.68 11.95
N TRP A 174 8.43 33.37 13.04
CA TRP A 174 7.56 34.34 13.68
C TRP A 174 7.87 35.76 13.21
N THR A 175 7.01 36.27 12.32
CA THR A 175 7.16 37.54 11.60
C THR A 175 7.25 38.78 12.49
N THR A 176 6.59 38.78 13.65
CA THR A 176 6.53 39.96 14.54
C THR A 176 7.80 40.15 15.37
N GLY A 177 8.69 39.15 15.43
CA GLY A 177 9.89 39.17 16.28
C GLY A 177 11.19 38.75 15.59
N GLY A 178 11.14 38.32 14.33
CA GLY A 178 12.32 37.77 13.63
C GLY A 178 12.88 36.52 14.32
N LYS A 179 12.01 35.72 14.95
CA LYS A 179 12.37 34.52 15.71
C LYS A 179 11.86 33.28 15.00
N TYR A 180 12.43 32.13 15.34
CA TYR A 180 11.86 30.84 14.99
C TYR A 180 11.36 30.16 16.26
N TYR A 181 10.24 29.44 16.11
CA TYR A 181 9.73 28.54 17.12
C TYR A 181 9.69 27.11 16.60
N LEU A 182 9.73 26.17 17.54
CA LEU A 182 9.82 24.74 17.24
C LEU A 182 8.47 24.09 17.46
N ARG A 183 8.09 23.22 16.54
CA ARG A 183 7.11 22.17 16.76
C ARG A 183 7.72 20.81 16.50
N ALA A 184 7.33 19.82 17.28
CA ALA A 184 7.75 18.45 17.08
C ALA A 184 6.57 17.51 17.23
N TYR A 185 6.55 16.48 16.39
CA TYR A 185 5.50 15.47 16.31
C TYR A 185 6.15 14.10 16.44
N LEU A 186 5.69 13.31 17.40
CA LEU A 186 6.05 11.89 17.55
C LEU A 186 4.83 11.06 17.21
N ASP A 187 4.96 10.16 16.24
CA ASP A 187 3.85 9.30 15.79
C ASP A 187 2.56 10.10 15.53
N ASP A 188 2.66 11.18 14.75
CA ASP A 188 1.58 12.13 14.43
C ASP A 188 1.09 13.02 15.61
N ILE A 189 1.54 12.77 16.83
CA ILE A 189 1.15 13.53 18.02
C ILE A 189 2.10 14.71 18.24
N GLU A 190 1.56 15.94 18.27
CA GLU A 190 2.33 17.13 18.64
C GLU A 190 2.80 17.03 20.11
N ILE A 191 4.12 16.97 20.31
CA ILE A 191 4.77 16.85 21.62
C ILE A 191 5.46 18.14 22.06
N ILE A 192 5.71 19.07 21.14
CA ILE A 192 6.31 20.38 21.42
C ILE A 192 5.54 21.45 20.67
N ASP A 193 5.06 22.47 21.40
CA ASP A 193 4.56 23.74 20.85
C ASP A 193 5.13 24.89 21.70
N ASN A 194 6.38 25.28 21.44
CA ASN A 194 7.05 26.32 22.22
C ASN A 194 7.34 27.53 21.35
N GLN A 195 6.66 28.64 21.64
CA GLN A 195 6.72 29.86 20.85
C GLN A 195 8.02 30.69 20.99
N ASN A 196 9.00 30.26 21.80
CA ASN A 196 10.17 31.08 22.15
C ASN A 196 11.52 30.35 22.04
N VAL A 197 11.75 29.55 21.00
CA VAL A 197 12.95 28.70 20.96
C VAL A 197 14.21 29.46 20.54
N VAL A 198 14.18 30.30 19.51
CA VAL A 198 15.44 30.87 18.99
C VAL A 198 15.28 32.29 18.42
N SER A 199 16.06 33.23 18.95
CA SER A 199 16.24 34.55 18.33
C SER A 199 17.38 34.45 17.32
N LEU A 200 17.05 34.30 16.05
CA LEU A 200 18.01 34.30 14.95
C LEU A 200 18.17 35.74 14.44
N SER A 201 18.97 36.54 15.15
CA SER A 201 19.09 37.98 14.88
C SER A 201 19.78 38.33 13.54
N ASN A 202 20.47 37.39 12.87
CA ASN A 202 21.30 37.65 11.68
C ASN A 202 21.36 36.47 10.68
N VAL A 203 20.26 35.78 10.38
CA VAL A 203 20.30 34.77 9.30
C VAL A 203 20.06 35.46 7.96
N TRP A 204 21.10 36.09 7.42
CA TRP A 204 21.14 36.59 6.05
C TRP A 204 21.95 35.62 5.18
N VAL A 205 21.24 34.72 4.50
CA VAL A 205 21.65 33.99 3.28
C VAL A 205 22.72 32.87 3.43
N PHE A 206 22.28 31.67 3.02
CA PHE A 206 22.90 30.36 2.81
C PHE A 206 24.34 30.05 3.20
N GLY A 207 24.44 28.98 3.97
CA GLY A 207 24.41 27.68 3.30
C GLY A 207 24.34 26.46 4.20
N GLY A 208 24.64 25.33 3.56
CA GLY A 208 24.88 24.02 4.16
C GLY A 208 23.99 23.61 5.31
N LEU A 209 22.94 22.82 5.05
CA LEU A 209 22.57 21.81 6.05
C LEU A 209 23.66 20.73 6.04
N ASP A 210 24.32 20.53 7.18
CA ASP A 210 25.16 19.36 7.40
C ASP A 210 24.33 18.31 8.15
N ILE A 211 24.04 17.19 7.50
CA ILE A 211 23.40 16.06 8.17
C ILE A 211 24.49 15.23 8.84
N TYR A 212 24.55 15.30 10.17
CA TYR A 212 25.37 14.42 11.00
C TYR A 212 24.48 13.30 11.53
N LEU A 213 24.80 12.07 11.16
CA LEU A 213 24.24 10.91 11.82
C LEU A 213 25.08 10.65 13.09
N PRO A 214 24.49 10.04 14.14
CA PRO A 214 25.06 9.92 15.48
C PRO A 214 26.58 9.87 15.55
N SER A 215 27.13 10.92 16.14
CA SER A 215 28.52 11.00 16.58
C SER A 215 28.56 10.71 18.06
N GLN A 216 29.45 9.81 18.49
CA GLN A 216 29.66 9.52 19.91
C GLN A 216 30.09 10.82 20.63
N THR A 217 29.16 11.55 21.24
CA THR A 217 29.50 12.74 22.02
C THR A 217 29.87 12.29 23.43
N THR A 218 31.16 12.03 23.63
CA THR A 218 31.87 12.04 24.93
C THR A 218 31.04 11.62 26.14
N GLY A 219 30.72 10.32 26.27
CA GLY A 219 30.14 9.79 27.50
C GLY A 219 29.63 8.36 27.38
N ASN A 220 30.46 7.38 27.75
CA ASN A 220 30.16 6.00 28.20
C ASN A 220 29.00 5.15 27.62
N GLY A 221 28.30 5.55 26.55
CA GLY A 221 27.24 4.77 25.89
C GLY A 221 27.71 4.20 24.55
N THR A 222 27.44 2.92 24.31
CA THR A 222 27.70 2.28 23.01
C THR A 222 26.52 2.53 22.07
N SER A 223 26.71 3.39 21.08
CA SER A 223 25.74 3.81 20.04
C SER A 223 25.33 2.68 19.05
N GLN A 224 25.19 1.42 19.48
CA GLN A 224 24.95 0.29 18.57
C GLN A 224 23.46 0.02 18.26
N ASP A 225 22.53 0.79 18.86
CA ASP A 225 21.11 0.42 18.84
C ASP A 225 20.19 1.35 18.05
N LEU A 226 20.69 2.46 17.49
CA LEU A 226 19.88 3.35 16.66
C LEU A 226 19.78 2.83 15.22
N LYS A 227 18.55 2.84 14.67
CA LYS A 227 18.28 2.73 13.24
C LYS A 227 17.53 3.98 12.79
N ILE A 228 17.80 4.43 11.56
CA ILE A 228 17.13 5.57 10.92
C ILE A 228 16.66 5.14 9.53
N ASP A 229 15.47 5.60 9.13
CA ASP A 229 14.94 5.36 7.80
C ASP A 229 14.18 6.59 7.25
N ASN A 230 13.98 6.63 5.94
CA ASN A 230 13.16 7.62 5.22
C ASN A 230 13.38 9.07 5.67
N PHE A 231 14.64 9.52 5.66
CA PHE A 231 14.97 10.89 6.05
C PHE A 231 14.54 11.87 4.97
N ARG A 232 13.85 12.94 5.37
CA ARG A 232 13.32 13.99 4.48
C ARG A 232 13.55 15.38 5.03
N PHE A 233 13.85 16.30 4.12
CA PHE A 233 13.91 17.73 4.41
C PHE A 233 13.00 18.51 3.44
N TYR A 234 12.19 19.40 4.00
CA TYR A 234 11.23 20.22 3.27
C TYR A 234 11.50 21.70 3.48
N GLU A 235 11.29 22.46 2.41
CA GLU A 235 11.32 23.92 2.36
C GLU A 235 9.90 24.51 2.26
N PHE A 236 8.94 23.90 2.94
CA PHE A 236 7.54 24.28 2.83
C PHE A 236 6.76 24.06 4.13
N PRO A 237 5.73 24.89 4.38
CA PRO A 237 4.76 24.64 5.44
C PRO A 237 4.01 23.33 5.17
N ILE A 238 4.42 22.24 5.81
CA ILE A 238 3.56 21.06 5.90
C ILE A 238 2.55 21.24 7.04
N ASP A 239 1.33 20.76 6.83
CA ASP A 239 0.24 20.81 7.81
C ASP A 239 0.13 19.50 8.63
N GLN A 240 -0.87 19.40 9.51
CA GLN A 240 -1.06 18.18 10.30
C GLN A 240 -1.38 16.96 9.42
N ALA A 241 -2.13 17.14 8.33
CA ALA A 241 -2.51 16.04 7.46
C ALA A 241 -1.28 15.49 6.71
N ASP A 242 -0.33 16.36 6.36
CA ASP A 242 0.97 15.97 5.82
C ASP A 242 1.82 15.20 6.86
N ILE A 243 1.82 15.63 8.13
CA ILE A 243 2.46 14.89 9.23
C ILE A 243 1.84 13.51 9.40
N THR A 244 0.50 13.41 9.36
CA THR A 244 -0.22 12.15 9.43
C THR A 244 0.11 11.24 8.25
N ALA A 245 0.24 11.79 7.04
CA ALA A 245 0.67 11.04 5.86
C ALA A 245 2.08 10.47 6.02
N LEU A 246 3.03 11.28 6.48
CA LEU A 246 4.41 10.85 6.76
C LEU A 246 4.48 9.76 7.84
N TYR A 247 3.64 9.83 8.87
CA TYR A 247 3.52 8.79 9.89
C TYR A 247 2.87 7.50 9.37
N ASN A 248 1.93 7.62 8.43
CA ASN A 248 1.23 6.47 7.87
C ASN A 248 1.99 5.80 6.71
N GLU A 249 3.18 6.27 6.36
CA GLU A 249 3.94 5.72 5.22
C GLU A 249 4.36 4.26 5.41
N LYS A 250 4.54 3.81 6.66
CA LYS A 250 4.70 2.38 6.97
C LYS A 250 3.50 1.52 6.51
N ASN A 251 2.37 2.15 6.17
CA ASN A 251 1.15 1.54 5.66
C ASN A 251 0.83 2.00 4.23
N THR A 252 1.73 2.72 3.54
CA THR A 252 1.49 3.07 2.13
C THR A 252 1.82 1.87 1.27
N SER A 253 0.78 1.28 0.70
CA SER A 253 0.87 0.16 -0.22
C SER A 253 1.90 0.43 -1.32
N SER A 254 2.87 -0.47 -1.45
CA SER A 254 3.89 -0.42 -2.52
C SER A 254 3.31 -0.81 -3.89
N CYS A 255 2.00 -1.10 -3.94
CA CYS A 255 1.38 -1.82 -5.01
C CYS A 255 0.87 -0.92 -6.13
N ALA A 256 1.48 -1.09 -7.30
CA ALA A 256 1.03 -0.43 -8.53
C ALA A 256 -0.35 -0.92 -8.97
N ASN A 257 -0.66 -2.21 -8.77
CA ASN A 257 -1.92 -2.85 -9.14
C ASN A 257 -2.42 -3.75 -8.00
N ILE A 258 -3.60 -3.42 -7.46
CA ILE A 258 -4.28 -4.21 -6.43
C ILE A 258 -5.19 -5.23 -7.10
N VAL A 259 -5.15 -6.48 -6.64
CA VAL A 259 -6.05 -7.54 -7.11
C VAL A 259 -7.47 -7.25 -6.63
N ASN A 260 -8.44 -7.23 -7.54
CA ASN A 260 -9.84 -7.03 -7.21
C ASN A 260 -10.41 -8.26 -6.48
N ILE A 261 -10.64 -8.13 -5.17
CA ILE A 261 -11.17 -9.20 -4.31
C ILE A 261 -12.44 -8.67 -3.60
N PRO A 262 -13.62 -8.77 -4.23
CA PRO A 262 -14.85 -8.17 -3.73
C PRO A 262 -15.47 -8.90 -2.53
N ASP A 263 -15.17 -10.19 -2.33
CA ASP A 263 -15.63 -10.96 -1.17
C ASP A 263 -14.74 -10.68 0.04
N ALA A 264 -15.32 -10.05 1.07
CA ALA A 264 -14.58 -9.69 2.27
C ALA A 264 -14.00 -10.90 3.01
N ASN A 265 -14.69 -12.04 3.03
CA ASN A 265 -14.17 -13.25 3.67
C ASN A 265 -12.99 -13.82 2.89
N PHE A 266 -13.03 -13.76 1.55
CA PHE A 266 -11.90 -14.16 0.72
C PHE A 266 -10.70 -13.23 0.92
N LYS A 267 -10.90 -11.91 0.91
CA LYS A 267 -9.85 -10.93 1.18
C LYS A 267 -9.21 -11.18 2.54
N THR A 268 -10.01 -11.29 3.61
CA THR A 268 -9.49 -11.60 4.94
C THR A 268 -8.69 -12.89 4.96
N ALA A 269 -9.19 -13.96 4.33
CA ALA A 269 -8.48 -15.25 4.29
C ALA A 269 -7.12 -15.17 3.56
N LEU A 270 -6.97 -14.31 2.55
CA LEU A 270 -5.70 -14.09 1.86
C LEU A 270 -4.70 -13.27 2.71
N LEU A 271 -5.17 -12.22 3.38
CA LEU A 271 -4.33 -11.41 4.29
C LEU A 271 -3.86 -12.22 5.52
N GLU A 272 -4.72 -13.12 6.00
CA GLU A 272 -4.43 -14.04 7.10
C GLU A 272 -3.60 -15.27 6.67
N HIS A 273 -3.38 -15.45 5.37
CA HIS A 273 -2.66 -16.58 4.83
C HIS A 273 -1.18 -16.52 5.21
N GLY A 274 -0.63 -17.63 5.72
CA GLY A 274 0.76 -17.68 6.20
C GLY A 274 1.02 -17.01 7.54
N THR A 275 0.03 -16.31 8.11
CA THR A 275 0.11 -15.70 9.45
C THR A 275 -0.74 -16.47 10.46
N THR A 276 -2.07 -16.40 10.35
CA THR A 276 -3.01 -17.17 11.20
C THR A 276 -3.40 -18.49 10.53
N ILE A 277 -3.55 -18.51 9.20
CA ILE A 277 -3.78 -19.72 8.40
C ILE A 277 -2.40 -20.30 8.05
N THR A 278 -2.01 -21.37 8.73
CA THR A 278 -0.68 -21.99 8.57
C THR A 278 -0.78 -23.47 8.21
N GLY A 279 0.28 -24.02 7.59
CA GLY A 279 0.32 -25.42 7.16
C GLY A 279 1.49 -25.71 6.24
N ALA A 280 1.61 -26.96 5.82
CA ALA A 280 2.65 -27.36 4.87
C ALA A 280 2.40 -26.71 3.50
N GLY A 281 3.42 -26.03 2.97
CA GLY A 281 3.34 -25.34 1.69
C GLY A 281 2.55 -24.02 1.73
N ILE A 282 2.24 -23.50 2.91
CA ILE A 282 1.58 -22.20 3.11
C ILE A 282 2.64 -21.16 3.52
N SER A 283 2.69 -20.04 2.80
CA SER A 283 3.48 -18.86 3.14
C SER A 283 2.60 -17.60 3.14
N PRO A 284 3.09 -16.47 3.70
CA PRO A 284 2.42 -15.18 3.57
C PRO A 284 2.15 -14.82 2.11
N ILE A 285 0.96 -14.28 1.85
CA ILE A 285 0.59 -13.74 0.54
C ILE A 285 0.75 -12.22 0.56
N ASP A 286 0.17 -11.55 1.56
CA ASP A 286 0.46 -10.16 1.90
C ASP A 286 1.86 -10.10 2.50
N THR A 287 2.83 -9.80 1.63
CA THR A 287 4.26 -9.86 1.93
C THR A 287 4.81 -8.55 2.43
N ASP A 288 4.11 -7.43 2.25
CA ASP A 288 4.50 -6.15 2.82
C ASP A 288 3.65 -5.72 4.03
N GLY A 289 2.57 -6.44 4.32
CA GLY A 289 1.71 -6.25 5.48
C GLY A 289 0.84 -5.01 5.36
N ASP A 290 0.64 -4.50 4.14
CA ASP A 290 -0.09 -3.26 3.88
C ASP A 290 -1.62 -3.42 3.94
N GLY A 291 -2.11 -4.66 4.09
CA GLY A 291 -3.53 -4.98 4.14
C GLY A 291 -4.19 -5.10 2.76
N GLU A 292 -3.41 -4.97 1.69
CA GLU A 292 -3.80 -5.21 0.32
C GLU A 292 -3.19 -6.50 -0.24
N ILE A 293 -3.63 -6.89 -1.45
CA ILE A 293 -3.08 -8.05 -2.15
C ILE A 293 -2.79 -7.58 -3.56
N CYS A 294 -1.53 -7.66 -3.94
CA CYS A 294 -1.04 -7.00 -5.13
C CYS A 294 -0.78 -8.00 -6.24
N GLU A 295 -0.87 -7.59 -7.50
CA GLU A 295 -0.66 -8.51 -8.63
C GLU A 295 0.71 -9.18 -8.56
N THR A 296 1.73 -8.43 -8.14
CA THR A 296 3.09 -8.93 -7.95
C THR A 296 3.18 -10.01 -6.88
N GLU A 297 2.44 -9.86 -5.78
CA GLU A 297 2.39 -10.85 -4.70
C GLU A 297 1.65 -12.11 -5.13
N ALA A 298 0.47 -11.93 -5.73
CA ALA A 298 -0.36 -13.04 -6.22
C ALA A 298 0.38 -13.86 -7.29
N GLN A 299 1.07 -13.21 -8.22
CA GLN A 299 1.86 -13.87 -9.27
C GLN A 299 3.11 -14.57 -8.73
N ALA A 300 3.74 -14.02 -7.68
CA ALA A 300 4.90 -14.62 -7.04
C ALA A 300 4.54 -15.80 -6.13
N TYR A 301 3.28 -15.90 -5.69
CA TYR A 301 2.84 -16.94 -4.77
C TYR A 301 2.77 -18.33 -5.43
N THR A 302 3.67 -19.23 -5.02
CA THR A 302 3.74 -20.63 -5.50
C THR A 302 3.20 -21.66 -4.51
N GLY A 303 2.67 -21.20 -3.36
CA GLY A 303 2.24 -22.07 -2.26
C GLY A 303 0.88 -22.72 -2.49
N ASN A 304 0.33 -23.26 -1.40
CA ASN A 304 -1.01 -23.82 -1.33
C ASN A 304 -1.96 -22.75 -0.80
N ILE A 305 -3.13 -22.55 -1.40
CA ILE A 305 -4.21 -21.76 -0.79
C ILE A 305 -5.20 -22.73 -0.14
N GLN A 306 -5.32 -22.65 1.18
CA GLN A 306 -6.21 -23.51 1.99
C GLN A 306 -7.24 -22.65 2.73
N ILE A 307 -8.41 -22.48 2.13
CA ILE A 307 -9.50 -21.63 2.62
C ILE A 307 -10.84 -22.40 2.80
N PRO A 308 -10.85 -23.57 3.45
CA PRO A 308 -12.09 -24.30 3.67
C PRO A 308 -12.95 -23.64 4.77
N SER A 309 -14.28 -23.71 4.61
CA SER A 309 -15.24 -23.30 5.66
C SER A 309 -15.13 -21.84 6.13
N GLN A 310 -14.76 -20.93 5.22
CA GLN A 310 -14.57 -19.50 5.52
C GLN A 310 -15.83 -18.65 5.22
N GLY A 311 -16.91 -19.28 4.74
CA GLY A 311 -18.13 -18.56 4.36
C GLY A 311 -17.95 -17.69 3.12
N ILE A 312 -17.00 -18.06 2.24
CA ILE A 312 -16.70 -17.33 1.00
C ILE A 312 -17.81 -17.62 -0.03
N SER A 313 -18.27 -16.58 -0.70
CA SER A 313 -19.32 -16.65 -1.72
C SER A 313 -18.83 -16.35 -3.14
N ASP A 314 -17.71 -15.63 -3.25
CA ASP A 314 -17.08 -15.23 -4.52
C ASP A 314 -15.55 -15.32 -4.39
N LEU A 315 -14.91 -15.94 -5.39
CA LEU A 315 -13.45 -16.11 -5.49
C LEU A 315 -12.82 -15.20 -6.56
N THR A 316 -13.52 -14.19 -7.05
CA THR A 316 -12.95 -13.15 -7.92
C THR A 316 -11.64 -12.63 -7.31
N GLY A 317 -10.59 -12.55 -8.14
CA GLY A 317 -9.21 -12.28 -7.75
C GLY A 317 -8.32 -13.52 -7.73
N ILE A 318 -8.88 -14.75 -7.68
CA ILE A 318 -8.10 -16.00 -7.73
C ILE A 318 -7.32 -16.15 -9.04
N GLU A 319 -7.79 -15.55 -10.12
CA GLU A 319 -7.16 -15.52 -11.43
C GLU A 319 -5.77 -14.88 -11.45
N ALA A 320 -5.47 -13.99 -10.48
CA ALA A 320 -4.17 -13.37 -10.35
C ALA A 320 -3.08 -14.35 -9.88
N PHE A 321 -3.47 -15.47 -9.24
CA PHE A 321 -2.55 -16.46 -8.68
C PHE A 321 -2.15 -17.52 -9.72
N THR A 322 -1.48 -17.10 -10.79
CA THR A 322 -1.15 -17.96 -11.94
C THR A 322 -0.20 -19.11 -11.59
N ALA A 323 0.64 -18.93 -10.56
CA ALA A 323 1.60 -19.92 -10.07
C ALA A 323 1.06 -20.83 -8.96
N LEU A 324 -0.22 -20.70 -8.60
CA LEU A 324 -0.89 -21.52 -7.57
C LEU A 324 -0.90 -23.00 -7.96
N THR A 325 -0.43 -23.87 -7.05
CA THR A 325 -0.36 -25.32 -7.30
C THR A 325 -1.48 -26.10 -6.61
N VAL A 326 -2.01 -25.60 -5.48
CA VAL A 326 -3.08 -26.25 -4.72
C VAL A 326 -4.10 -25.23 -4.28
N LEU A 327 -5.37 -25.45 -4.61
CA LEU A 327 -6.51 -24.67 -4.13
C LEU A 327 -7.51 -25.58 -3.39
N ASN A 328 -7.75 -25.30 -2.13
CA ASN A 328 -8.83 -25.89 -1.35
C ASN A 328 -9.80 -24.81 -0.88
N CYS A 329 -10.96 -24.75 -1.53
CA CYS A 329 -12.07 -23.85 -1.22
C CYS A 329 -13.33 -24.62 -0.80
N SER A 330 -13.16 -25.81 -0.22
CA SER A 330 -14.28 -26.67 0.17
C SER A 330 -15.13 -26.10 1.30
N SER A 331 -16.41 -26.53 1.38
CA SER A 331 -17.35 -26.10 2.42
C SER A 331 -17.60 -24.59 2.46
N ASN A 332 -17.71 -23.95 1.30
CA ASN A 332 -18.04 -22.54 1.16
C ASN A 332 -19.43 -22.35 0.51
N GLN A 333 -19.74 -21.13 0.06
CA GLN A 333 -21.03 -20.77 -0.52
C GLN A 333 -20.90 -20.39 -2.01
N LEU A 334 -19.86 -20.89 -2.69
CA LEU A 334 -19.57 -20.56 -4.08
C LEU A 334 -20.69 -21.07 -5.00
N THR A 335 -21.14 -20.20 -5.91
CA THR A 335 -22.14 -20.55 -6.94
C THR A 335 -21.51 -20.78 -8.32
N ASN A 336 -20.34 -20.20 -8.55
CA ASN A 336 -19.50 -20.39 -9.72
C ASN A 336 -18.04 -20.44 -9.26
N LEU A 337 -17.20 -21.11 -10.05
CA LEU A 337 -15.76 -21.11 -9.86
C LEU A 337 -15.08 -21.20 -11.22
N ASP A 338 -14.20 -20.25 -11.49
CA ASP A 338 -13.32 -20.25 -12.65
C ASP A 338 -11.87 -20.26 -12.18
N VAL A 339 -11.11 -21.26 -12.61
CA VAL A 339 -9.67 -21.39 -12.35
C VAL A 339 -8.86 -21.53 -13.64
N SER A 340 -9.41 -21.06 -14.77
CA SER A 340 -8.78 -21.13 -16.10
C SER A 340 -7.45 -20.37 -16.17
N ALA A 341 -7.28 -19.31 -15.38
CA ALA A 341 -6.03 -18.55 -15.29
C ALA A 341 -4.97 -19.20 -14.38
N ASN A 342 -5.35 -20.15 -13.51
CA ASN A 342 -4.42 -20.82 -12.60
C ASN A 342 -3.69 -21.97 -13.31
N THR A 343 -2.83 -21.61 -14.26
CA THR A 343 -2.13 -22.53 -15.18
C THR A 343 -1.17 -23.50 -14.49
N ALA A 344 -0.74 -23.23 -13.26
CA ALA A 344 0.11 -24.15 -12.49
C ALA A 344 -0.69 -25.12 -11.60
N LEU A 345 -2.03 -25.06 -11.58
CA LEU A 345 -2.85 -25.78 -10.61
C LEU A 345 -2.77 -27.30 -10.80
N LEU A 346 -2.40 -28.02 -9.74
CA LEU A 346 -2.26 -29.48 -9.71
C LEU A 346 -3.35 -30.16 -8.88
N THR A 347 -3.88 -29.46 -7.88
CA THR A 347 -4.92 -30.00 -6.98
C THR A 347 -6.00 -28.96 -6.72
N LEU A 348 -7.24 -29.34 -6.99
CA LEU A 348 -8.43 -28.54 -6.70
C LEU A 348 -9.41 -29.32 -5.82
N ASN A 349 -9.79 -28.72 -4.69
CA ASN A 349 -10.93 -29.17 -3.89
C ASN A 349 -11.95 -28.04 -3.74
N CYS A 350 -13.09 -28.20 -4.39
CA CYS A 350 -14.24 -27.29 -4.32
C CYS A 350 -15.52 -28.02 -3.85
N THR A 351 -15.35 -29.11 -3.10
CA THR A 351 -16.45 -29.90 -2.56
C THR A 351 -17.30 -29.12 -1.56
N PHE A 352 -18.56 -29.53 -1.37
CA PHE A 352 -19.49 -28.89 -0.43
C PHE A 352 -19.69 -27.39 -0.70
N ASN A 353 -19.99 -27.03 -1.94
CA ASN A 353 -20.36 -25.68 -2.34
C ASN A 353 -21.77 -25.69 -2.97
N GLN A 354 -22.15 -24.59 -3.63
CA GLN A 354 -23.42 -24.44 -4.35
C GLN A 354 -23.19 -24.23 -5.85
N LEU A 355 -22.09 -24.79 -6.39
CA LEU A 355 -21.65 -24.54 -7.76
C LEU A 355 -22.74 -24.93 -8.77
N THR A 356 -22.93 -24.08 -9.77
CA THR A 356 -23.80 -24.32 -10.94
C THR A 356 -22.99 -24.59 -12.20
N SER A 357 -21.83 -23.93 -12.31
CA SER A 357 -20.78 -24.16 -13.28
C SER A 357 -19.40 -24.16 -12.62
N LEU A 358 -18.47 -24.93 -13.21
CA LEU A 358 -17.07 -24.98 -12.81
C LEU A 358 -16.20 -24.97 -14.09
N ASN A 359 -15.29 -24.01 -14.21
CA ASN A 359 -14.32 -23.96 -15.29
C ASN A 359 -12.93 -24.34 -14.77
N VAL A 360 -12.43 -25.49 -15.20
CA VAL A 360 -11.07 -25.97 -14.89
C VAL A 360 -10.20 -26.06 -16.14
N ALA A 361 -10.63 -25.53 -17.28
CA ALA A 361 -9.85 -25.53 -18.53
C ALA A 361 -8.71 -24.50 -18.45
N ASN A 362 -7.61 -24.89 -17.80
CA ASN A 362 -6.47 -24.03 -17.48
C ASN A 362 -5.20 -24.37 -18.28
N GLY A 363 -5.30 -25.23 -19.29
CA GLY A 363 -4.18 -25.72 -20.09
C GLY A 363 -3.27 -26.72 -19.37
N ASN A 364 -3.59 -27.11 -18.13
CA ASN A 364 -2.75 -27.95 -17.27
C ASN A 364 -3.48 -29.21 -16.76
N ASN A 365 -4.64 -29.57 -17.31
CA ASN A 365 -5.43 -30.71 -16.84
C ASN A 365 -4.68 -32.05 -16.93
N ASN A 366 -3.72 -32.18 -17.85
CA ASN A 366 -2.86 -33.37 -17.96
C ASN A 366 -1.92 -33.58 -16.76
N ASN A 367 -1.55 -32.50 -16.06
CA ASN A 367 -0.68 -32.56 -14.88
C ASN A 367 -1.48 -32.48 -13.57
N MET A 368 -2.78 -32.16 -13.63
CA MET A 368 -3.66 -32.11 -12.46
C MET A 368 -3.87 -33.51 -11.90
N THR A 369 -3.36 -33.73 -10.69
CA THR A 369 -3.41 -35.04 -10.00
C THR A 369 -4.76 -35.27 -9.34
N MET A 370 -5.44 -34.20 -8.93
CA MET A 370 -6.68 -34.27 -8.18
C MET A 370 -7.61 -33.11 -8.51
N MET A 371 -8.85 -33.42 -8.84
CA MET A 371 -9.94 -32.43 -8.86
C MET A 371 -11.19 -33.02 -8.23
N THR A 372 -11.70 -32.36 -7.18
CA THR A 372 -12.90 -32.81 -6.47
C THR A 372 -13.95 -31.70 -6.39
N ALA A 373 -15.15 -32.01 -6.84
CA ALA A 373 -16.28 -31.09 -6.96
C ALA A 373 -17.62 -31.73 -6.55
N PHE A 374 -17.61 -32.81 -5.77
CA PHE A 374 -18.84 -33.44 -5.28
C PHE A 374 -19.51 -32.66 -4.13
N ASN A 375 -20.78 -32.94 -3.87
CA ASN A 375 -21.66 -32.16 -2.98
C ASN A 375 -21.87 -30.72 -3.44
N ASN A 376 -22.01 -30.53 -4.74
CA ASN A 376 -22.50 -29.34 -5.44
C ASN A 376 -23.78 -29.73 -6.20
N PRO A 377 -24.94 -29.83 -5.53
CA PRO A 377 -26.14 -30.48 -6.09
C PRO A 377 -26.70 -29.79 -7.35
N ASN A 378 -26.36 -28.52 -7.59
CA ASN A 378 -26.79 -27.75 -8.75
C ASN A 378 -25.74 -27.72 -9.88
N LEU A 379 -24.59 -28.38 -9.70
CA LEU A 379 -23.53 -28.38 -10.70
C LEU A 379 -23.98 -29.24 -11.88
N THR A 380 -24.07 -28.61 -13.04
CA THR A 380 -24.52 -29.26 -14.27
C THR A 380 -23.38 -29.47 -15.26
N CYS A 381 -22.37 -28.60 -15.25
CA CYS A 381 -21.28 -28.67 -16.21
C CYS A 381 -19.92 -28.35 -15.57
N ILE A 382 -18.92 -29.14 -15.92
CA ILE A 382 -17.52 -28.91 -15.59
C ILE A 382 -16.72 -28.83 -16.89
N GLN A 383 -16.15 -27.65 -17.16
CA GLN A 383 -15.37 -27.39 -18.36
C GLN A 383 -13.93 -27.83 -18.15
N HIS A 384 -13.42 -28.67 -19.05
CA HIS A 384 -12.04 -29.15 -19.05
C HIS A 384 -11.33 -28.79 -20.36
N ASP A 385 -10.01 -28.93 -20.37
CA ASP A 385 -9.18 -28.65 -21.54
C ASP A 385 -9.63 -29.48 -22.76
N THR A 386 -9.56 -28.87 -23.94
CA THR A 386 -9.83 -29.56 -25.21
C THR A 386 -8.92 -30.77 -25.39
N GLY A 387 -9.50 -31.91 -25.76
CA GLY A 387 -8.78 -33.17 -25.97
C GLY A 387 -8.35 -33.88 -24.68
N TYR A 388 -8.61 -33.32 -23.51
CA TYR A 388 -8.39 -34.00 -22.23
C TYR A 388 -9.55 -34.96 -21.93
N THR A 389 -9.23 -36.12 -21.36
CA THR A 389 -10.23 -37.07 -20.84
C THR A 389 -10.08 -37.17 -19.33
N PRO A 390 -11.04 -36.66 -18.54
CA PRO A 390 -10.99 -36.75 -17.09
C PRO A 390 -10.75 -38.16 -16.56
N THR A 391 -9.74 -38.29 -15.71
CA THR A 391 -9.38 -39.57 -15.09
C THR A 391 -10.35 -39.90 -13.95
N PRO A 392 -10.88 -41.14 -13.88
CA PRO A 392 -11.77 -41.52 -12.78
C PRO A 392 -11.01 -41.58 -11.46
N TRP A 393 -11.71 -41.27 -10.36
CA TRP A 393 -11.16 -41.35 -9.02
C TRP A 393 -10.71 -42.78 -8.64
N VAL A 394 -9.42 -42.96 -8.36
CA VAL A 394 -8.82 -44.22 -7.90
C VAL A 394 -7.81 -43.93 -6.79
N GLN A 395 -8.00 -44.54 -5.61
CA GLN A 395 -7.04 -44.51 -4.50
C GLN A 395 -6.54 -43.12 -4.04
N GLY A 396 -7.34 -42.06 -4.23
CA GLY A 396 -6.96 -40.71 -3.82
C GLY A 396 -6.39 -39.84 -4.95
N GLU A 397 -6.39 -40.34 -6.18
CA GLU A 397 -6.00 -39.58 -7.37
C GLU A 397 -7.14 -39.58 -8.39
N GLY A 398 -7.14 -38.58 -9.26
CA GLY A 398 -8.12 -38.42 -10.32
C GLY A 398 -9.23 -37.43 -10.00
N TRP A 399 -10.27 -37.45 -10.82
CA TRP A 399 -11.32 -36.45 -10.83
C TRP A 399 -12.63 -37.04 -10.29
N LEU A 400 -13.29 -36.29 -9.40
CA LEU A 400 -14.53 -36.70 -8.74
C LEU A 400 -15.54 -35.55 -8.73
N LYS A 401 -16.76 -35.82 -9.17
CA LYS A 401 -17.88 -34.87 -9.26
C LYS A 401 -19.19 -35.53 -8.84
N ASP A 402 -20.23 -34.74 -8.69
CA ASP A 402 -21.59 -35.27 -8.54
C ASP A 402 -22.07 -35.97 -9.81
N ALA A 403 -23.08 -36.83 -9.62
CA ALA A 403 -23.74 -37.52 -10.72
C ALA A 403 -24.50 -36.55 -11.66
N THR A 404 -24.93 -35.39 -11.16
CA THR A 404 -25.68 -34.36 -11.90
C THR A 404 -24.83 -33.59 -12.91
N ALA A 405 -23.53 -33.47 -12.66
CA ALA A 405 -22.61 -32.72 -13.50
C ALA A 405 -22.15 -33.53 -14.72
N SER A 406 -21.89 -32.89 -15.85
CA SER A 406 -21.24 -33.49 -17.02
C SER A 406 -19.87 -32.88 -17.28
N TRP A 407 -18.94 -33.69 -17.79
CA TRP A 407 -17.70 -33.20 -18.37
C TRP A 407 -18.00 -32.59 -19.74
N SER A 408 -17.42 -31.43 -20.04
CA SER A 408 -17.52 -30.81 -21.36
C SER A 408 -16.23 -30.06 -21.69
N GLU A 409 -15.89 -29.97 -22.97
CA GLU A 409 -14.86 -29.05 -23.46
C GLU A 409 -15.39 -27.60 -23.58
N ASN A 410 -16.71 -27.43 -23.48
CA ASN A 410 -17.37 -26.13 -23.51
C ASN A 410 -18.64 -26.18 -22.65
N CYS A 411 -18.64 -25.47 -21.52
CA CYS A 411 -19.81 -25.35 -20.65
C CYS A 411 -20.73 -24.17 -20.99
N GLY A 412 -20.49 -23.50 -22.11
CA GLY A 412 -21.37 -22.54 -22.75
C GLY A 412 -22.74 -23.15 -23.00
N THR A 413 -23.62 -23.01 -22.01
CA THR A 413 -25.06 -23.12 -22.20
C THR A 413 -25.49 -22.04 -23.20
N ALA A 414 -26.59 -22.26 -23.93
CA ALA A 414 -27.17 -21.31 -24.89
C ALA A 414 -27.75 -20.03 -24.22
N GLY A 415 -26.97 -19.40 -23.34
CA GLY A 415 -27.08 -18.03 -22.89
C GLY A 415 -25.97 -17.23 -23.54
N ILE A 416 -26.26 -15.97 -23.87
CA ILE A 416 -25.28 -15.03 -24.40
C ILE A 416 -24.12 -14.98 -23.39
N GLU A 417 -22.93 -15.44 -23.79
CA GLU A 417 -21.70 -15.12 -23.08
C GLU A 417 -21.64 -13.60 -22.96
N ASP A 418 -21.48 -13.08 -21.74
CA ASP A 418 -20.96 -11.73 -21.57
C ASP A 418 -19.55 -11.80 -22.18
N PHE A 419 -19.45 -11.37 -23.44
CA PHE A 419 -18.21 -11.40 -24.20
C PHE A 419 -17.17 -10.55 -23.47
N ASP A 420 -16.20 -11.28 -22.92
CA ASP A 420 -14.88 -10.89 -22.44
C ASP A 420 -14.61 -9.38 -22.42
N SER A 421 -14.53 -8.85 -21.21
CA SER A 421 -14.21 -7.46 -20.89
C SER A 421 -12.72 -7.20 -21.08
N ALA A 422 -12.27 -7.08 -22.34
CA ALA A 422 -10.98 -6.46 -22.64
C ALA A 422 -10.93 -4.97 -22.25
N LEU A 423 -12.09 -4.37 -21.94
CA LEU A 423 -12.24 -2.97 -21.57
C LEU A 423 -13.06 -2.86 -20.27
N ASN A 424 -12.59 -2.04 -19.32
CA ASN A 424 -13.27 -1.70 -18.07
C ASN A 424 -14.49 -0.78 -18.33
N ILE A 425 -15.48 -1.28 -19.08
CA ILE A 425 -16.64 -0.51 -19.51
C ILE A 425 -17.78 -0.64 -18.49
N SER A 426 -18.37 0.50 -18.12
CA SER A 426 -19.56 0.58 -17.27
C SER A 426 -20.68 1.36 -17.94
N ILE A 427 -21.94 0.91 -17.78
CA ILE A 427 -23.13 1.58 -18.32
C ILE A 427 -24.06 1.96 -17.18
N TYR A 428 -24.31 3.26 -16.98
CA TYR A 428 -25.12 3.76 -15.87
C TYR A 428 -25.95 5.01 -16.21
N PRO A 429 -27.13 5.19 -15.59
CA PRO A 429 -27.81 4.21 -14.73
C PRO A 429 -28.33 3.04 -15.56
N ASN A 430 -28.24 1.83 -15.01
CA ASN A 430 -28.87 0.63 -15.57
C ASN A 430 -29.57 -0.11 -14.41
N PRO A 431 -30.91 -0.06 -14.29
CA PRO A 431 -31.87 0.44 -15.29
C PRO A 431 -31.88 1.97 -15.49
N THR A 432 -32.26 2.43 -16.69
CA THR A 432 -32.39 3.84 -17.12
C THR A 432 -33.85 4.23 -17.41
N ASN A 433 -34.17 5.54 -17.40
CA ASN A 433 -35.42 6.10 -17.94
C ASN A 433 -35.29 6.54 -19.42
N GLY A 434 -34.14 6.32 -20.04
CA GLY A 434 -33.80 6.77 -21.40
C GLY A 434 -32.40 7.36 -21.46
N ASP A 435 -32.02 8.20 -20.49
CA ASP A 435 -30.68 8.79 -20.37
C ASP A 435 -29.68 7.87 -19.67
N PHE A 436 -28.55 7.57 -20.30
CA PHE A 436 -27.48 6.77 -19.72
C PHE A 436 -26.10 7.14 -20.28
N THR A 437 -25.07 6.78 -19.52
CA THR A 437 -23.67 6.98 -19.84
C THR A 437 -22.99 5.64 -20.03
N ILE A 438 -22.20 5.52 -21.09
CA ILE A 438 -21.22 4.46 -21.29
C ILE A 438 -19.86 5.05 -20.95
N ASN A 439 -19.24 4.56 -19.89
CA ASN A 439 -17.89 4.93 -19.46
C ASN A 439 -16.92 3.83 -19.88
N LEU A 440 -15.92 4.17 -20.69
CA LEU A 440 -15.00 3.23 -21.31
C LEU A 440 -13.76 2.94 -20.44
N GLY A 441 -13.65 3.58 -19.27
CA GLY A 441 -12.49 3.47 -18.37
C GLY A 441 -11.30 4.30 -18.84
N GLU A 442 -10.91 4.14 -20.11
CA GLU A 442 -9.80 4.83 -20.75
C GLU A 442 -10.22 5.54 -22.05
N THR A 443 -9.30 6.30 -22.66
CA THR A 443 -9.56 6.99 -23.92
C THR A 443 -9.33 6.05 -25.10
N ILE A 444 -10.42 5.64 -25.75
CA ILE A 444 -10.38 4.77 -26.93
C ILE A 444 -10.29 5.60 -28.21
N GLN A 445 -9.33 5.28 -29.08
CA GLN A 445 -9.03 6.10 -30.27
C GLN A 445 -10.08 5.98 -31.35
N SER A 446 -10.66 4.81 -31.54
CA SER A 446 -11.72 4.56 -32.52
C SER A 446 -12.66 3.48 -32.01
N LEU A 447 -13.96 3.77 -31.93
CA LEU A 447 -14.96 2.77 -31.59
C LEU A 447 -16.30 3.02 -32.28
N THR A 448 -17.12 1.97 -32.39
CA THR A 448 -18.50 2.04 -32.86
C THR A 448 -19.42 1.50 -31.78
N ILE A 449 -20.53 2.19 -31.51
CA ILE A 449 -21.56 1.73 -30.59
C ILE A 449 -22.84 1.51 -31.37
N TYR A 450 -23.44 0.33 -31.22
CA TYR A 450 -24.79 0.05 -31.71
C TYR A 450 -25.66 -0.52 -30.59
N ILE A 451 -26.95 -0.24 -30.65
CA ILE A 451 -27.94 -0.72 -29.69
C ILE A 451 -29.04 -1.44 -30.45
N THR A 452 -29.36 -2.65 -30.01
CA THR A 452 -30.45 -3.44 -30.56
C THR A 452 -31.52 -3.72 -29.51
N ASP A 453 -32.78 -3.83 -29.92
CA ASP A 453 -33.84 -4.38 -29.06
C ASP A 453 -33.73 -5.90 -28.90
N ILE A 454 -34.62 -6.51 -28.12
CA ILE A 454 -34.66 -7.98 -27.90
C ILE A 454 -34.90 -8.81 -29.16
N THR A 455 -35.41 -8.20 -30.23
CA THR A 455 -35.65 -8.88 -31.51
C THR A 455 -34.42 -8.81 -32.43
N GLY A 456 -33.37 -8.09 -32.02
CA GLY A 456 -32.18 -7.83 -32.81
C GLY A 456 -32.33 -6.65 -33.77
N LYS A 457 -33.40 -5.87 -33.67
CA LYS A 457 -33.56 -4.67 -34.49
C LYS A 457 -32.66 -3.56 -33.94
N GLU A 458 -31.81 -3.00 -34.81
CA GLU A 458 -30.99 -1.83 -34.49
C GLU A 458 -31.87 -0.59 -34.23
N VAL A 459 -31.65 0.05 -33.08
CA VAL A 459 -32.32 1.29 -32.66
C VAL A 459 -31.33 2.47 -32.53
N TYR A 460 -30.03 2.19 -32.46
CA TYR A 460 -28.97 3.19 -32.45
C TYR A 460 -27.70 2.65 -33.08
N SER A 461 -26.96 3.50 -33.80
CA SER A 461 -25.61 3.20 -34.29
C SER A 461 -24.83 4.50 -34.52
N ASN A 462 -23.62 4.61 -33.93
CA ASN A 462 -22.74 5.75 -34.17
C ASN A 462 -21.26 5.42 -33.89
N GLY A 463 -20.35 6.10 -34.60
CA GLY A 463 -18.90 6.00 -34.40
C GLY A 463 -18.32 7.16 -33.58
N TYR A 464 -17.28 6.87 -32.79
CA TYR A 464 -16.59 7.85 -31.94
C TYR A 464 -15.08 7.76 -32.12
N LYS A 465 -14.39 8.87 -31.79
CA LYS A 465 -12.93 8.98 -31.82
C LYS A 465 -12.42 9.61 -30.53
N SER A 466 -11.27 9.14 -30.04
CA SER A 466 -10.59 9.65 -28.83
C SER A 466 -11.57 9.92 -27.68
N THR A 467 -12.33 8.91 -27.29
CA THR A 467 -13.49 9.02 -26.39
C THR A 467 -13.29 8.19 -25.13
N GLN A 468 -13.61 8.76 -23.96
CA GLN A 468 -13.63 8.05 -22.67
C GLN A 468 -15.05 7.82 -22.15
N LYS A 469 -16.01 8.70 -22.47
CA LYS A 469 -17.39 8.60 -22.03
C LYS A 469 -18.35 9.00 -23.14
N VAL A 470 -19.47 8.30 -23.24
CA VAL A 470 -20.55 8.60 -24.18
C VAL A 470 -21.87 8.73 -23.43
N ASN A 471 -22.52 9.87 -23.54
CA ASN A 471 -23.86 10.08 -23.00
C ASN A 471 -24.89 9.87 -24.11
N LEU A 472 -25.85 8.97 -23.87
CA LEU A 472 -26.88 8.59 -24.81
C LEU A 472 -28.27 8.76 -24.20
N ASN A 473 -29.23 9.02 -25.08
CA ASN A 473 -30.65 9.02 -24.74
C ASN A 473 -31.37 8.06 -25.68
N LEU A 474 -32.01 7.04 -25.12
CA LEU A 474 -32.83 6.08 -25.85
C LEU A 474 -34.29 6.51 -25.76
N ASN A 475 -34.90 6.87 -26.89
CA ASN A 475 -36.30 7.32 -26.95
C ASN A 475 -37.31 6.19 -27.17
N ASP A 476 -36.84 4.96 -27.41
CA ASP A 476 -37.67 3.79 -27.69
C ASP A 476 -38.45 3.28 -26.46
N ALA A 477 -39.36 2.32 -26.66
CA ALA A 477 -40.24 1.83 -25.60
C ALA A 477 -39.46 1.21 -24.40
N PRO A 478 -40.04 1.18 -23.19
CA PRO A 478 -39.49 0.41 -22.08
C PRO A 478 -39.23 -1.05 -22.47
N GLY A 479 -38.10 -1.61 -22.04
CA GLY A 479 -37.68 -2.93 -22.45
C GLY A 479 -36.20 -3.22 -22.21
N VAL A 480 -35.79 -4.41 -22.64
CA VAL A 480 -34.38 -4.83 -22.62
C VAL A 480 -33.75 -4.50 -23.96
N TYR A 481 -32.56 -3.92 -23.90
CA TYR A 481 -31.73 -3.57 -25.05
C TYR A 481 -30.35 -4.19 -24.86
N PHE A 482 -29.65 -4.38 -25.97
CA PHE A 482 -28.25 -4.80 -25.98
C PHE A 482 -27.40 -3.71 -26.60
N VAL A 483 -26.47 -3.18 -25.82
CA VAL A 483 -25.45 -2.23 -26.28
C VAL A 483 -24.25 -3.04 -26.72
N THR A 484 -23.77 -2.85 -27.93
CA THR A 484 -22.54 -3.47 -28.40
C THR A 484 -21.54 -2.40 -28.78
N ILE A 485 -20.30 -2.61 -28.36
CA ILE A 485 -19.18 -1.69 -28.51
C ILE A 485 -18.10 -2.43 -29.27
N GLU A 486 -17.71 -1.89 -30.41
CA GLU A 486 -16.65 -2.43 -31.26
C GLU A 486 -15.47 -1.45 -31.28
N ALA A 487 -14.33 -1.86 -30.75
CA ALA A 487 -13.11 -1.07 -30.66
C ALA A 487 -11.90 -1.94 -31.00
N ASP A 488 -10.99 -1.45 -31.85
CA ASP A 488 -9.74 -2.14 -32.22
C ASP A 488 -9.91 -3.60 -32.67
N GLY A 489 -11.06 -3.92 -33.30
CA GLY A 489 -11.40 -5.26 -33.78
C GLY A 489 -11.96 -6.21 -32.71
N VAL A 490 -12.11 -5.74 -31.46
CA VAL A 490 -12.75 -6.44 -30.36
C VAL A 490 -14.20 -5.94 -30.21
N GLN A 491 -15.11 -6.87 -29.91
CA GLN A 491 -16.53 -6.58 -29.73
C GLN A 491 -16.97 -7.01 -28.33
N SER A 492 -17.55 -6.08 -27.57
CA SER A 492 -18.12 -6.34 -26.24
C SER A 492 -19.60 -5.99 -26.22
N LYS A 493 -20.42 -6.78 -25.52
CA LYS A 493 -21.88 -6.64 -25.51
C LYS A 493 -22.41 -6.55 -24.08
N TYR A 494 -23.29 -5.58 -23.84
CA TYR A 494 -23.83 -5.25 -22.52
C TYR A 494 -25.36 -5.19 -22.56
N LYS A 495 -26.01 -5.67 -21.51
CA LYS A 495 -27.46 -5.55 -21.34
C LYS A 495 -27.83 -4.19 -20.74
N LEU A 496 -28.78 -3.49 -21.35
CA LEU A 496 -29.38 -2.24 -20.84
C LEU A 496 -30.88 -2.43 -20.58
N ILE A 497 -31.36 -2.01 -19.42
CA ILE A 497 -32.78 -2.09 -19.05
C ILE A 497 -33.36 -0.67 -19.04
N LYS A 498 -34.33 -0.38 -19.93
CA LYS A 498 -35.11 0.87 -19.90
C LYS A 498 -36.45 0.65 -19.19
N LYS A 499 -36.73 1.45 -18.17
CA LYS A 499 -37.98 1.43 -17.40
C LYS A 499 -39.13 2.14 -18.09
#